data_AF-A0A962ZPE4-F1
#
_entry.id   AF-A0A962ZPE4-F1
#
_cell.length_a   1.000
_cell.length_b   1.000
_cell.length_c   1.000
_cell.angle_alpha   90.00
_cell.angle_beta   90.00
_cell.angle_gamma   90.00
#
_symmetry.space_group_name_H-M   'P 1'
#
loop_
_entity.id
_entity.type
_entity.pdbx_description
1 polymer ?
#
loop_
_entity_poly.entity_id
_entity_poly.type
_entity_poly.pdbx_seq_one_letter_code
_entity_poly.pdbx_strand_id
1 'polypeptide(L)'
;MIRLTRSLLLVCMLLPAAMSFAAERKPVLSQIKVPHDYYFREMYLPQLTSGPSSLAWMPDSKAMVYSMQGSLWLQRLDSNRAQQLTNGPGYDYQPDVSPDGSTAVFARYDGNALELYMLDLASGSVRALTNDGNVNLEPRFAPDGKRLAWVSTRRNGRFHVYIGALTEQGLESAPMLQERVSRTPRYYYGEVDHELSPSWSPDGKSLLYVSNPEIIYGSGAIWRRDLDGGEARPVRIE
;
A
#
# COMPACT_ATOMS: atom_id res chain seq x y z
N MET A 1 -32.55 78.72 24.86
CA MET A 1 -32.22 77.63 25.83
C MET A 1 -32.14 76.32 25.06
N ILE A 2 -30.93 75.77 24.93
CA ILE A 2 -30.58 74.66 24.05
C ILE A 2 -31.01 73.33 24.71
N ARG A 3 -31.86 72.53 24.05
CA ARG A 3 -32.17 71.15 24.45
C ARG A 3 -31.15 70.20 23.79
N LEU A 4 -30.31 69.56 24.59
CA LEU A 4 -29.46 68.45 24.15
C LEU A 4 -30.32 67.20 23.94
N THR A 5 -30.42 66.70 22.70
CA THR A 5 -30.87 65.34 22.40
C THR A 5 -29.67 64.40 22.54
N ARG A 6 -29.71 63.51 23.54
CA ARG A 6 -28.77 62.40 23.67
C ARG A 6 -29.17 61.29 22.69
N SER A 7 -28.41 61.12 21.62
CA SER A 7 -28.49 59.91 20.79
C SER A 7 -27.63 58.81 21.44
N LEU A 8 -28.25 57.75 21.96
CA LEU A 8 -27.55 56.52 22.30
C LEU A 8 -27.22 55.78 20.99
N LEU A 9 -25.94 55.66 20.67
CA LEU A 9 -25.45 54.74 19.64
C LEU A 9 -25.36 53.33 20.26
N LEU A 10 -26.25 52.44 19.83
CA LEU A 10 -26.16 51.02 20.14
C LEU A 10 -25.09 50.39 19.22
N VAL A 11 -23.91 50.09 19.76
CA VAL A 11 -22.88 49.34 19.04
C VAL A 11 -23.21 47.86 19.16
N CYS A 12 -23.79 47.27 18.12
CA CYS A 12 -23.90 45.82 18.01
C CYS A 12 -22.51 45.23 17.72
N MET A 13 -21.86 44.64 18.73
CA MET A 13 -20.71 43.78 18.48
C MET A 13 -21.19 42.48 17.84
N LEU A 14 -20.94 42.33 16.54
CA LEU A 14 -21.04 41.04 15.84
C LEU A 14 -19.84 40.18 16.28
N LEU A 15 -20.08 39.21 17.16
CA LEU A 15 -19.12 38.14 17.43
C LEU A 15 -18.94 37.31 16.14
N PRO A 16 -17.71 37.07 15.66
CA PRO A 16 -17.51 36.17 14.55
C PRO A 16 -17.90 34.76 14.99
N ALA A 17 -18.88 34.17 14.30
CA ALA A 17 -19.21 32.76 14.48
C ALA A 17 -17.95 31.95 14.17
N ALA A 18 -17.43 31.24 15.17
CA ALA A 18 -16.34 30.31 14.96
C ALA A 18 -16.84 29.22 14.00
N MET A 19 -16.38 29.27 12.75
CA MET A 19 -16.54 28.14 11.84
C MET A 19 -15.75 26.98 12.43
N SER A 20 -16.44 26.03 13.06
CA SER A 20 -15.87 24.72 13.32
C SER A 20 -15.62 24.07 11.97
N PHE A 21 -14.38 24.12 11.51
CA PHE A 21 -13.89 23.10 10.59
C PHE A 21 -13.82 21.81 11.39
N ALA A 22 -14.91 21.04 11.36
CA ALA A 22 -14.80 19.63 11.66
C ALA A 22 -13.85 19.06 10.59
N ALA A 23 -12.59 18.85 10.97
CA ALA A 23 -11.68 18.03 10.19
C ALA A 23 -12.24 16.60 10.25
N GLU A 24 -13.24 16.33 9.42
CA GLU A 24 -13.74 14.98 9.22
C GLU A 24 -12.56 14.19 8.66
N ARG A 25 -12.04 13.26 9.46
CA ARG A 25 -11.04 12.32 8.98
C ARG A 25 -11.68 11.59 7.81
N LYS A 26 -11.20 11.86 6.59
CA LYS A 26 -11.61 11.07 5.43
C LYS A 26 -11.34 9.61 5.78
N PRO A 27 -12.37 8.76 5.78
CA PRO A 27 -12.26 7.43 6.36
C PRO A 27 -11.26 6.57 5.58
N VAL A 28 -11.05 6.83 4.28
CA VAL A 28 -10.18 6.06 3.39
C VAL A 28 -9.43 7.00 2.41
N LEU A 29 -8.30 6.56 1.88
CA LEU A 29 -7.55 7.26 0.84
C LEU A 29 -8.42 7.42 -0.42
N SER A 30 -8.60 8.67 -0.88
CA SER A 30 -9.49 9.02 -2.01
C SER A 30 -9.11 8.41 -3.37
N GLN A 31 -7.91 7.85 -3.45
CA GLN A 31 -7.38 7.12 -4.59
C GLN A 31 -8.07 5.76 -4.78
N ILE A 32 -8.69 5.23 -3.72
CA ILE A 32 -9.41 3.96 -3.72
C ILE A 32 -10.85 4.22 -4.16
N LYS A 33 -11.26 3.58 -5.26
CA LYS A 33 -12.56 3.75 -5.92
C LYS A 33 -13.27 2.41 -6.07
N VAL A 34 -13.43 1.71 -4.94
CA VAL A 34 -14.18 0.45 -4.84
C VAL A 34 -15.38 0.64 -3.94
N PRO A 35 -16.47 -0.14 -4.11
CA PRO A 35 -17.56 -0.17 -3.14
C PRO A 35 -17.03 -0.56 -1.77
N HIS A 36 -17.62 0.03 -0.71
CA HIS A 36 -17.25 -0.27 0.67
C HIS A 36 -15.73 -0.22 0.94
N ASP A 37 -15.08 0.83 0.45
CA ASP A 37 -13.66 1.14 0.60
C ASP A 37 -13.14 1.01 2.04
N TYR A 38 -14.00 1.20 3.04
CA TYR A 38 -13.72 0.95 4.45
C TYR A 38 -13.15 -0.46 4.73
N TYR A 39 -13.69 -1.52 4.12
CA TYR A 39 -13.14 -2.88 4.32
C TYR A 39 -11.73 -2.99 3.77
N PHE A 40 -11.45 -2.37 2.63
CA PHE A 40 -10.13 -2.42 2.03
C PHE A 40 -9.11 -1.65 2.86
N ARG A 41 -9.52 -0.55 3.50
CA ARG A 41 -8.69 0.13 4.49
C ARG A 41 -8.32 -0.78 5.65
N GLU A 42 -9.30 -1.40 6.30
CA GLU A 42 -9.04 -2.18 7.51
C GLU A 42 -8.26 -3.48 7.21
N MET A 43 -8.41 -4.03 6.01
CA MET A 43 -7.80 -5.31 5.63
C MET A 43 -6.45 -5.20 4.93
N TYR A 44 -6.25 -4.21 4.06
CA TYR A 44 -5.11 -4.19 3.14
C TYR A 44 -4.25 -2.94 3.26
N LEU A 45 -4.78 -1.84 3.79
CA LEU A 45 -3.95 -0.67 4.06
C LEU A 45 -3.14 -0.89 5.35
N PRO A 46 -1.90 -0.39 5.38
CA PRO A 46 -1.06 -0.44 6.56
C PRO A 46 -1.76 0.17 7.78
N GLN A 47 -1.78 -0.60 8.85
CA GLN A 47 -2.31 -0.16 10.13
C GLN A 47 -1.17 0.44 10.95
N LEU A 48 -1.43 1.57 11.62
CA LEU A 48 -0.48 2.10 12.59
C LEU A 48 -0.45 1.15 13.80
N THR A 49 0.57 0.30 13.86
CA THR A 49 0.80 -0.60 14.98
C THR A 49 1.98 -0.12 15.83
N SER A 50 1.83 -0.20 17.15
CA SER A 50 2.94 -0.02 18.09
C SER A 50 3.86 -1.25 18.11
N GLY A 51 3.31 -2.44 17.82
CA GLY A 51 4.05 -3.69 17.71
C GLY A 51 4.55 -3.99 16.29
N PRO A 52 5.42 -5.01 16.13
CA PRO A 52 5.92 -5.45 14.84
C PRO A 52 4.80 -6.04 13.98
N SER A 53 4.82 -5.73 12.69
CA SER A 53 3.97 -6.30 11.66
C SER A 53 4.74 -6.41 10.35
N SER A 54 4.21 -7.16 9.39
CA SER A 54 4.77 -7.34 8.03
C SER A 54 6.29 -7.58 8.03
N LEU A 55 6.70 -8.84 8.03
CA LEU A 55 8.11 -9.23 8.02
C LEU A 55 8.56 -9.77 6.67
N ALA A 56 9.85 -9.60 6.40
CA ALA A 56 10.59 -10.25 5.32
C ALA A 56 11.86 -10.87 5.88
N TRP A 57 12.21 -12.07 5.42
CA TRP A 57 13.44 -12.73 5.81
C TRP A 57 14.63 -12.16 5.03
N MET A 58 15.77 -12.02 5.69
CA MET A 58 17.04 -11.91 4.96
C MET A 58 17.32 -13.24 4.24
N PRO A 59 17.99 -13.23 3.06
CA PRO A 59 18.26 -14.45 2.29
C PRO A 59 19.03 -15.53 3.06
N ASP A 60 19.84 -15.13 4.04
CA ASP A 60 20.61 -16.05 4.89
C ASP A 60 19.77 -16.72 6.00
N SER A 61 18.49 -16.35 6.13
CA SER A 61 17.55 -16.82 7.17
C SER A 61 18.00 -16.57 8.62
N LYS A 62 18.95 -15.65 8.85
CA LYS A 62 19.47 -15.32 10.19
C LYS A 62 18.95 -14.00 10.75
N ALA A 63 18.26 -13.22 9.93
CA ALA A 63 17.62 -11.99 10.36
C ALA A 63 16.32 -11.74 9.59
N MET A 64 15.50 -10.84 10.11
CA MET A 64 14.26 -10.39 9.48
C MET A 64 14.18 -8.86 9.51
N VAL A 65 13.64 -8.30 8.43
CA VAL A 65 13.22 -6.90 8.35
C VAL A 65 11.72 -6.83 8.61
N TYR A 66 11.26 -5.96 9.50
CA TYR A 66 9.85 -5.82 9.84
C TYR A 66 9.45 -4.36 10.06
N SER A 67 8.15 -4.11 10.03
CA SER A 67 7.56 -2.77 10.21
C SER A 67 7.16 -2.59 11.68
N MET A 68 7.55 -1.48 12.31
CA MET A 68 7.14 -1.16 13.68
C MET A 68 7.29 0.33 13.96
N GLN A 69 6.28 0.95 14.59
CA GLN A 69 6.31 2.37 14.97
C GLN A 69 6.63 3.32 13.79
N GLY A 70 6.12 3.00 12.60
CA GLY A 70 6.32 3.80 11.39
C GLY A 70 7.69 3.67 10.73
N SER A 71 8.55 2.78 11.21
CA SER A 71 9.88 2.53 10.65
C SER A 71 10.09 1.07 10.31
N LEU A 72 11.08 0.80 9.47
CA LEU A 72 11.61 -0.54 9.28
C LEU A 72 12.69 -0.85 10.32
N TRP A 73 12.72 -2.10 10.77
CA TRP A 73 13.64 -2.60 11.77
C TRP A 73 14.26 -3.91 11.30
N LEU A 74 15.54 -4.11 11.58
CA LEU A 74 16.26 -5.36 11.39
C LEU A 74 16.44 -6.05 12.73
N GLN A 75 16.00 -7.30 12.84
CA GLN A 75 16.24 -8.16 13.99
C GLN A 75 17.02 -9.40 13.56
N ARG A 76 18.24 -9.57 14.09
CA ARG A 76 18.97 -10.83 13.97
C ARG A 76 18.48 -11.83 15.01
N LEU A 77 18.38 -13.10 14.64
CA LEU A 77 17.89 -14.16 15.53
C LEU A 77 18.84 -14.43 16.71
N ASP A 78 20.13 -14.11 16.55
CA ASP A 78 21.19 -14.26 17.56
C ASP A 78 21.35 -13.04 18.47
N SER A 79 20.51 -12.01 18.31
CA SER A 79 20.59 -10.74 19.03
C SER A 79 19.29 -10.44 19.77
N ASN A 80 19.38 -9.73 20.89
CA ASN A 80 18.23 -9.13 21.56
C ASN A 80 18.06 -7.63 21.24
N ARG A 81 18.89 -7.10 20.34
CA ARG A 81 18.84 -5.71 19.87
C ARG A 81 18.35 -5.66 18.44
N ALA A 82 17.24 -4.97 18.24
CA ALA A 82 16.76 -4.56 16.92
C ALA A 82 17.47 -3.28 16.46
N GLN A 83 17.82 -3.21 15.18
CA GLN A 83 18.38 -2.03 14.54
C GLN A 83 17.27 -1.32 13.77
N GLN A 84 17.04 -0.04 14.04
CA GLN A 84 16.17 0.79 13.21
C GLN A 84 16.86 1.06 11.86
N LEU A 85 16.17 0.78 10.76
CA LEU A 85 16.67 0.94 9.40
C LEU A 85 16.23 2.25 8.74
N THR A 86 15.04 2.73 9.08
CA THR A 86 14.49 3.99 8.54
C THR A 86 13.99 4.89 9.67
N ASN A 87 14.02 6.20 9.47
CA ASN A 87 13.59 7.19 10.47
C ASN A 87 13.05 8.50 9.84
N GLY A 88 12.57 8.43 8.59
CA GLY A 88 12.11 9.59 7.83
C GLY A 88 10.67 10.03 8.16
N PRO A 89 10.21 11.16 7.59
CA PRO A 89 8.83 11.58 7.71
C PRO A 89 7.95 10.63 6.89
N GLY A 90 7.08 9.88 7.57
CA GLY A 90 6.17 8.93 6.96
C GLY A 90 6.05 7.66 7.78
N TYR A 91 5.22 6.74 7.30
CA TYR A 91 5.08 5.41 7.86
C TYR A 91 5.59 4.40 6.86
N ASP A 92 6.60 3.61 7.24
CA ASP A 92 7.20 2.58 6.40
C ASP A 92 6.65 1.20 6.77
N TYR A 93 6.27 0.40 5.78
CA TYR A 93 5.61 -0.88 5.99
C TYR A 93 5.77 -1.87 4.83
N GLN A 94 5.39 -3.12 5.09
CA GLN A 94 5.38 -4.23 4.12
C GLN A 94 6.72 -4.40 3.38
N PRO A 95 7.85 -4.49 4.11
CA PRO A 95 9.14 -4.68 3.48
C PRO A 95 9.20 -6.02 2.73
N ASP A 96 10.03 -6.07 1.70
CA ASP A 96 10.57 -7.29 1.12
C ASP A 96 12.06 -7.09 0.81
N VAL A 97 12.88 -8.11 1.03
CA VAL A 97 14.34 -8.02 0.92
C VAL A 97 14.77 -8.59 -0.44
N SER A 98 15.69 -7.93 -1.12
CA SER A 98 16.20 -8.42 -2.41
C SER A 98 16.88 -9.79 -2.25
N PRO A 99 16.87 -10.65 -3.29
CA PRO A 99 17.46 -11.99 -3.22
C PRO A 99 18.96 -12.01 -2.84
N ASP A 100 19.69 -10.93 -3.13
CA ASP A 100 21.09 -10.75 -2.75
C ASP A 100 21.30 -10.15 -1.34
N GLY A 101 20.21 -9.75 -0.67
CA GLY A 101 20.22 -9.19 0.68
C GLY A 101 20.78 -7.78 0.79
N SER A 102 20.99 -7.09 -0.33
CA SER A 102 21.61 -5.76 -0.35
C SER A 102 20.62 -4.61 -0.17
N THR A 103 19.35 -4.83 -0.55
CA THR A 103 18.30 -3.81 -0.52
C THR A 103 17.00 -4.34 0.06
N ALA A 104 16.14 -3.44 0.49
CA ALA A 104 14.75 -3.73 0.81
C ALA A 104 13.82 -2.80 0.05
N VAL A 105 12.75 -3.34 -0.54
CA VAL A 105 11.62 -2.56 -1.04
C VAL A 105 10.56 -2.48 0.04
N PHE A 106 9.88 -1.36 0.14
CA PHE A 106 8.81 -1.16 1.11
C PHE A 106 7.82 -0.13 0.58
N ALA A 107 6.65 -0.06 1.20
CA ALA A 107 5.69 0.98 0.92
C ALA A 107 5.72 2.04 2.04
N ARG A 108 5.54 3.32 1.69
CA ARG A 108 5.59 4.46 2.60
C ARG A 108 4.35 5.33 2.46
N TYR A 109 3.79 5.74 3.60
CA TYR A 109 2.67 6.69 3.65
C TYR A 109 3.24 8.03 4.10
N ASP A 110 3.18 9.02 3.21
CA ASP A 110 3.70 10.36 3.45
C ASP A 110 2.63 11.35 3.96
N GLY A 111 1.40 10.88 4.16
CA GLY A 111 0.24 11.71 4.51
C GLY A 111 -0.68 12.00 3.33
N ASN A 112 -0.25 11.74 2.09
CA ASN A 112 -1.02 11.96 0.87
C ASN A 112 -1.30 10.64 0.12
N ALA A 113 -0.26 9.86 -0.13
CA ALA A 113 -0.31 8.67 -0.96
C ALA A 113 0.53 7.54 -0.36
N LEU A 114 0.38 6.36 -0.95
CA LEU A 114 1.03 5.13 -0.55
C LEU A 114 1.99 4.79 -1.71
N GLU A 115 3.28 4.95 -1.51
CA GLU A 115 4.27 4.86 -2.58
C GLU A 115 5.37 3.85 -2.25
N LEU A 116 5.96 3.23 -3.26
CA LEU A 116 7.04 2.27 -3.10
C LEU A 116 8.39 2.98 -3.03
N TYR A 117 9.24 2.51 -2.13
CA TYR A 117 10.60 3.00 -1.93
C TYR A 117 11.57 1.83 -1.86
N MET A 118 12.83 2.10 -2.18
CA MET A 118 13.94 1.18 -2.01
C MET A 118 14.93 1.73 -0.99
N LEU A 119 15.31 0.89 -0.04
CA LEU A 119 16.32 1.12 0.97
C LEU A 119 17.56 0.30 0.63
N ASP A 120 18.71 0.96 0.57
CA ASP A 120 20.02 0.29 0.59
C ASP A 120 20.38 -0.07 2.03
N LEU A 121 20.57 -1.36 2.32
CA LEU A 121 20.72 -1.85 3.69
C LEU A 121 22.10 -1.56 4.30
N ALA A 122 23.10 -1.25 3.47
CA ALA A 122 24.46 -0.95 3.92
C ALA A 122 24.63 0.54 4.27
N SER A 123 24.13 1.42 3.41
CA SER A 123 24.26 2.88 3.54
C SER A 123 23.08 3.54 4.26
N GLY A 124 21.92 2.88 4.32
CA GLY A 124 20.68 3.48 4.81
C GLY A 124 20.02 4.45 3.82
N SER A 125 20.53 4.53 2.58
CA SER A 125 20.00 5.44 1.57
C SER A 125 18.62 4.98 1.10
N VAL A 126 17.67 5.92 1.02
CA VAL A 126 16.29 5.65 0.58
C VAL A 126 15.99 6.44 -0.69
N ARG A 127 15.40 5.77 -1.69
CA ARG A 127 14.89 6.41 -2.91
C ARG A 127 13.47 5.96 -3.25
N ALA A 128 12.67 6.83 -3.83
CA ALA A 128 11.34 6.47 -4.34
C ALA A 128 11.45 5.58 -5.60
N LEU A 129 10.52 4.64 -5.73
CA LEU A 129 10.30 3.81 -6.93
C LEU A 129 9.03 4.21 -7.67
N THR A 130 8.03 4.71 -6.95
CA THR A 130 6.79 5.27 -7.48
C THR A 130 6.54 6.66 -6.89
N ASN A 131 5.82 7.50 -7.63
CA ASN A 131 5.43 8.86 -7.22
C ASN A 131 4.25 9.32 -8.09
N ASP A 132 3.24 8.44 -8.24
CA ASP A 132 2.10 8.65 -9.12
C ASP A 132 0.84 9.10 -8.35
N GLY A 133 0.95 9.27 -7.03
CA GLY A 133 -0.10 9.74 -6.15
C GLY A 133 -1.17 8.69 -5.85
N ASN A 134 -0.97 7.43 -6.25
CA ASN A 134 -1.93 6.34 -6.03
C ASN A 134 -1.63 5.60 -4.71
N VAL A 135 -2.33 4.48 -4.52
CA VAL A 135 -2.01 3.52 -3.47
C VAL A 135 -1.21 2.40 -4.11
N ASN A 136 0.08 2.32 -3.78
CA ASN A 136 1.01 1.28 -4.17
C ASN A 136 1.48 0.54 -2.90
N LEU A 137 1.23 -0.77 -2.82
CA LEU A 137 1.47 -1.59 -1.62
C LEU A 137 1.84 -3.04 -1.98
N GLU A 138 2.20 -3.82 -0.96
CA GLU A 138 2.62 -5.23 -1.07
C GLU A 138 3.72 -5.49 -2.12
N PRO A 139 4.83 -4.73 -2.12
CA PRO A 139 5.91 -4.95 -3.06
C PRO A 139 6.63 -6.29 -2.80
N ARG A 140 6.93 -7.03 -3.86
CA ARG A 140 7.65 -8.32 -3.81
C ARG A 140 8.70 -8.41 -4.90
N PHE A 141 9.94 -8.67 -4.50
CA PHE A 141 11.02 -8.98 -5.43
C PHE A 141 10.75 -10.29 -6.16
N ALA A 142 10.99 -10.27 -7.47
CA ALA A 142 11.16 -11.50 -8.22
C ALA A 142 12.48 -12.18 -7.80
N PRO A 143 12.59 -13.51 -7.92
CA PRO A 143 13.83 -14.24 -7.60
C PRO A 143 15.07 -13.78 -8.38
N ASP A 144 14.89 -13.12 -9.52
CA ASP A 144 15.98 -12.55 -10.32
C ASP A 144 16.55 -11.24 -9.76
N GLY A 145 15.91 -10.63 -8.74
CA GLY A 145 16.29 -9.36 -8.14
C GLY A 145 16.12 -8.13 -9.04
N LYS A 146 15.59 -8.31 -10.26
CA LYS A 146 15.48 -7.25 -11.30
C LYS A 146 14.04 -6.79 -11.52
N ARG A 147 13.07 -7.56 -11.04
CA ARG A 147 11.64 -7.24 -11.17
C ARG A 147 10.96 -7.15 -9.82
N LEU A 148 9.89 -6.36 -9.77
CA LEU A 148 8.94 -6.34 -8.67
C LEU A 148 7.55 -6.75 -9.16
N ALA A 149 6.78 -7.37 -8.27
CA ALA A 149 5.32 -7.37 -8.32
C ALA A 149 4.79 -6.52 -7.16
N TRP A 150 3.68 -5.82 -7.36
CA TRP A 150 3.03 -5.04 -6.29
C TRP A 150 1.56 -4.81 -6.62
N VAL A 151 0.78 -4.37 -5.64
CA VAL A 151 -0.61 -3.96 -5.83
C VAL A 151 -0.67 -2.45 -6.01
N SER A 152 -1.41 -1.98 -7.02
CA SER A 152 -1.60 -0.55 -7.28
C SER A 152 -3.06 -0.21 -7.60
N THR A 153 -3.51 0.95 -7.14
CA THR A 153 -4.78 1.56 -7.53
C THR A 153 -4.69 2.47 -8.75
N ARG A 154 -3.52 2.58 -9.39
CA ARG A 154 -3.28 3.46 -10.54
C ARG A 154 -4.27 3.25 -11.69
N ARG A 155 -4.77 2.02 -11.87
CA ARG A 155 -5.84 1.72 -12.82
C ARG A 155 -7.20 1.94 -12.17
N ASN A 156 -7.86 3.03 -12.55
CA ASN A 156 -9.25 3.34 -12.19
C ASN A 156 -9.55 3.40 -10.67
N GLY A 157 -8.53 3.47 -9.80
CA GLY A 157 -8.70 3.43 -8.35
C GLY A 157 -9.00 2.03 -7.79
N ARG A 158 -8.73 0.96 -8.55
CA ARG A 158 -9.01 -0.43 -8.16
C ARG A 158 -7.71 -1.20 -7.93
N PHE A 159 -7.73 -2.17 -7.02
CA PHE A 159 -6.55 -2.95 -6.66
C PHE A 159 -6.19 -3.96 -7.76
N HIS A 160 -5.13 -3.68 -8.49
CA HIS A 160 -4.56 -4.57 -9.50
C HIS A 160 -3.10 -4.86 -9.20
N VAL A 161 -2.66 -6.07 -9.56
CA VAL A 161 -1.25 -6.43 -9.48
C VAL A 161 -0.54 -5.90 -10.73
N TYR A 162 0.58 -5.23 -10.49
CA TYR A 162 1.52 -4.78 -11.52
C TYR A 162 2.79 -5.59 -11.42
N ILE A 163 3.45 -5.76 -12.57
CA ILE A 163 4.80 -6.30 -12.67
C ILE A 163 5.65 -5.26 -13.39
N GLY A 164 6.86 -5.02 -12.89
CA GLY A 164 7.76 -4.04 -13.47
C GLY A 164 9.23 -4.34 -13.26
N ALA A 165 10.05 -3.88 -14.20
CA ALA A 165 11.51 -3.93 -14.10
C ALA A 165 12.02 -2.76 -13.26
N LEU A 166 13.00 -3.03 -12.40
CA LEU A 166 13.74 -2.03 -11.66
C LEU A 166 14.71 -1.33 -12.61
N THR A 167 14.59 -0.01 -12.68
CA THR A 167 15.49 0.86 -13.43
C THR A 167 16.14 1.89 -12.51
N GLU A 168 17.10 2.65 -13.04
CA GLU A 168 17.68 3.77 -12.30
C GLU A 168 16.64 4.85 -12.01
N GLN A 169 15.64 5.02 -12.89
CA GLN A 169 14.61 6.05 -12.81
C GLN A 169 13.35 5.61 -12.02
N GLY A 170 13.22 4.33 -11.65
CA GLY A 170 12.06 3.82 -10.92
C GLY A 170 11.61 2.45 -11.40
N LEU A 171 10.32 2.31 -11.73
CA LEU A 171 9.70 1.08 -12.23
C LEU A 171 9.08 1.25 -13.61
N GLU A 172 9.59 0.52 -14.59
CA GLU A 172 8.92 0.35 -15.89
C GLU A 172 7.96 -0.82 -15.80
N SER A 173 6.66 -0.59 -16.01
CA SER A 173 5.65 -1.56 -15.56
C SER A 173 4.36 -1.58 -16.37
N ALA A 174 3.66 -2.72 -16.25
CA ALA A 174 2.34 -2.95 -16.81
C ALA A 174 1.45 -3.71 -15.80
N PRO A 175 0.11 -3.56 -15.88
CA PRO A 175 -0.77 -4.40 -15.11
C PRO A 175 -0.61 -5.87 -15.53
N MET A 176 -0.64 -6.78 -14.57
CA MET A 176 -0.51 -8.22 -14.82
C MET A 176 -1.69 -8.75 -15.61
N LEU A 177 -2.90 -8.27 -15.31
CA LEU A 177 -4.16 -8.69 -15.92
C LEU A 177 -4.89 -7.51 -16.58
N GLN A 178 -5.81 -7.84 -17.49
CA GLN A 178 -6.86 -6.90 -17.89
C GLN A 178 -7.98 -6.92 -16.84
N GLU A 179 -8.64 -5.78 -16.63
CA GLU A 179 -9.83 -5.72 -15.78
C GLU A 179 -10.91 -6.64 -16.34
N ARG A 180 -11.52 -7.41 -15.44
CA ARG A 180 -12.66 -8.26 -15.76
C ARG A 180 -13.85 -7.86 -14.91
N VAL A 181 -14.99 -7.65 -15.56
CA VAL A 181 -16.28 -7.44 -14.90
C VAL A 181 -16.91 -8.80 -14.64
N SER A 182 -17.27 -9.07 -13.39
CA SER A 182 -17.97 -10.30 -12.98
C SER A 182 -19.36 -10.34 -13.58
N ARG A 183 -19.80 -11.53 -13.96
CA ARG A 183 -21.16 -11.79 -14.44
C ARG A 183 -22.15 -11.98 -13.29
N THR A 184 -21.64 -12.20 -12.09
CA THR A 184 -22.43 -12.35 -10.87
C THR A 184 -22.42 -11.06 -10.06
N PRO A 185 -23.55 -10.66 -9.42
CA PRO A 185 -23.59 -9.46 -8.60
C PRO A 185 -22.73 -9.63 -7.33
N ARG A 186 -21.84 -8.66 -7.08
CA ARG A 186 -20.94 -8.64 -5.91
C ARG A 186 -21.10 -7.35 -5.13
N TYR A 187 -21.80 -7.43 -4.00
CA TYR A 187 -22.12 -6.26 -3.18
C TYR A 187 -20.88 -5.64 -2.52
N TYR A 188 -20.10 -6.45 -1.78
CA TYR A 188 -19.00 -5.93 -0.95
C TYR A 188 -17.73 -5.52 -1.72
N TYR A 189 -17.38 -6.28 -2.76
CA TYR A 189 -16.08 -6.13 -3.46
C TYR A 189 -16.20 -5.46 -4.85
N GLY A 190 -17.42 -5.10 -5.25
CA GLY A 190 -17.71 -4.47 -6.54
C GLY A 190 -17.67 -5.41 -7.74
N GLU A 191 -18.04 -4.86 -8.90
CA GLU A 191 -18.25 -5.64 -10.12
C GLU A 191 -16.96 -6.03 -10.84
N VAL A 192 -15.86 -5.33 -10.59
CA VAL A 192 -14.55 -5.62 -11.22
C VAL A 192 -13.68 -6.43 -10.27
N ASP A 193 -13.01 -7.45 -10.80
CA ASP A 193 -12.11 -8.28 -10.02
C ASP A 193 -10.96 -7.47 -9.44
N HIS A 194 -10.54 -7.82 -8.23
CA HIS A 194 -9.32 -7.29 -7.63
C HIS A 194 -8.21 -8.35 -7.63
N GLU A 195 -6.99 -7.88 -7.53
CA GLU A 195 -5.80 -8.72 -7.41
C GLU A 195 -4.97 -8.22 -6.23
N LEU A 196 -4.69 -9.11 -5.28
CA LEU A 196 -4.04 -8.79 -4.00
C LEU A 196 -2.99 -9.85 -3.66
N SER A 197 -2.10 -9.54 -2.73
CA SER A 197 -1.14 -10.46 -2.13
C SER A 197 -0.30 -11.24 -3.15
N PRO A 198 0.41 -10.56 -4.08
CA PRO A 198 1.24 -11.22 -5.06
C PRO A 198 2.37 -12.00 -4.38
N SER A 199 2.74 -13.15 -4.95
CA SER A 199 3.87 -13.98 -4.52
C SER A 199 4.49 -14.68 -5.71
N TRP A 200 5.79 -14.52 -5.89
CA TRP A 200 6.53 -15.14 -6.99
C TRP A 200 6.72 -16.63 -6.76
N SER A 201 6.61 -17.41 -7.84
CA SER A 201 7.17 -18.77 -7.83
C SER A 201 8.69 -18.70 -7.65
N PRO A 202 9.33 -19.72 -7.05
CA PRO A 202 10.78 -19.71 -6.83
C PRO A 202 11.62 -19.56 -8.11
N ASP A 203 11.09 -19.98 -9.25
CA ASP A 203 11.73 -19.84 -10.57
C ASP A 203 11.45 -18.50 -11.25
N GLY A 204 10.60 -17.65 -10.66
CA GLY A 204 10.25 -16.32 -11.16
C GLY A 204 9.40 -16.32 -12.45
N LYS A 205 8.83 -17.47 -12.82
CA LYS A 205 8.04 -17.65 -14.06
C LYS A 205 6.54 -17.50 -13.86
N SER A 206 6.06 -17.54 -12.62
CA SER A 206 4.64 -17.45 -12.28
C SER A 206 4.43 -16.56 -11.07
N LEU A 207 3.21 -16.04 -10.96
CA LEU A 207 2.75 -15.31 -9.78
C LEU A 207 1.53 -16.00 -9.19
N LEU A 208 1.55 -16.22 -7.88
CA LEU A 208 0.38 -16.50 -7.06
C LEU A 208 -0.20 -15.20 -6.53
N TYR A 209 -1.51 -15.09 -6.45
CA TYR A 209 -2.21 -13.89 -5.96
C TYR A 209 -3.62 -14.25 -5.51
N VAL A 210 -4.22 -13.41 -4.68
CA VAL A 210 -5.62 -13.51 -4.28
C VAL A 210 -6.47 -12.73 -5.28
N SER A 211 -7.50 -13.38 -5.81
CA SER A 211 -8.48 -12.72 -6.70
C SER A 211 -9.84 -13.39 -6.59
N ASN A 212 -10.89 -12.64 -6.92
CA ASN A 212 -12.28 -13.03 -6.69
C ASN A 212 -13.14 -13.23 -7.95
N PRO A 213 -12.63 -13.75 -9.07
CA PRO A 213 -13.44 -13.88 -10.28
C PRO A 213 -14.64 -14.81 -10.07
N GLU A 214 -15.85 -14.27 -10.26
CA GLU A 214 -17.13 -14.96 -10.07
C GLU A 214 -17.35 -15.52 -8.65
N ILE A 215 -16.71 -14.91 -7.64
CA ILE A 215 -16.91 -15.24 -6.22
C ILE A 215 -17.78 -14.14 -5.58
N ILE A 216 -19.00 -14.50 -5.19
CA ILE A 216 -20.00 -13.54 -4.68
C ILE A 216 -19.63 -12.98 -3.29
N TYR A 217 -19.19 -13.83 -2.36
CA TYR A 217 -19.15 -13.53 -0.92
C TYR A 217 -17.75 -13.42 -0.29
N GLY A 218 -16.70 -13.08 -1.04
CA GLY A 218 -15.35 -12.99 -0.44
C GLY A 218 -14.31 -12.25 -1.26
N SER A 219 -13.14 -12.05 -0.63
CA SER A 219 -11.92 -11.56 -1.27
C SER A 219 -11.34 -12.53 -2.30
N GLY A 220 -11.87 -13.75 -2.37
CA GLY A 220 -11.65 -14.65 -3.49
C GLY A 220 -10.92 -15.93 -3.12
N ALA A 221 -10.17 -16.47 -4.07
CA ALA A 221 -9.35 -17.67 -3.93
C ALA A 221 -7.90 -17.35 -4.29
N ILE A 222 -7.01 -18.32 -4.11
CA ILE A 222 -5.64 -18.23 -4.62
C ILE A 222 -5.65 -18.57 -6.11
N TRP A 223 -5.07 -17.70 -6.91
CA TRP A 223 -4.92 -17.83 -8.36
C TRP A 223 -3.44 -17.88 -8.72
N ARG A 224 -3.15 -18.52 -9.84
CA ARG A 224 -1.83 -18.56 -10.47
C ARG A 224 -1.92 -17.99 -11.87
N ARG A 225 -0.92 -17.21 -12.26
CA ARG A 225 -0.67 -16.83 -13.65
C ARG A 225 0.77 -17.14 -14.03
N ASP A 226 0.96 -17.80 -15.15
CA ASP A 226 2.28 -18.01 -15.74
C ASP A 226 2.61 -16.82 -16.66
N LEU A 227 3.84 -16.30 -16.56
CA LEU A 227 4.24 -15.05 -17.23
C LEU A 227 4.67 -15.24 -18.68
N ASP A 228 4.78 -16.48 -19.15
CA ASP A 228 5.03 -16.86 -20.54
C ASP A 228 3.78 -16.79 -21.43
N GLY A 229 2.66 -16.29 -20.89
CA GLY A 229 1.41 -16.11 -21.62
C GLY A 229 0.29 -17.07 -21.20
N GLY A 230 0.52 -17.89 -20.18
CA GLY A 230 -0.53 -18.76 -19.61
C GLY A 230 -1.72 -17.97 -19.03
N GLU A 231 -2.92 -18.53 -19.20
CA GLU A 231 -4.12 -17.97 -18.57
C GLU A 231 -4.07 -18.08 -17.04
N ALA A 232 -4.71 -17.12 -16.39
CA ALA A 232 -4.94 -17.15 -14.96
C ALA A 232 -5.85 -18.32 -14.59
N ARG A 233 -5.48 -19.10 -13.56
CA ARG A 233 -6.25 -20.26 -13.10
C ARG A 233 -6.29 -20.34 -11.56
N PRO A 234 -7.37 -20.85 -10.96
CA PRO A 234 -7.43 -21.06 -9.52
C PRO A 234 -6.47 -22.16 -9.10
N VAL A 235 -5.79 -21.99 -7.97
CA VAL A 235 -5.00 -23.03 -7.33
C VAL A 235 -5.95 -23.92 -6.55
N ARG A 236 -5.94 -25.22 -6.85
CA ARG A 236 -6.69 -26.23 -6.11
C ARG A 236 -5.73 -26.97 -5.19
N ILE A 237 -6.10 -27.10 -3.92
CA ILE A 237 -5.43 -28.00 -2.98
C ILE A 237 -6.20 -29.31 -3.08
N GLU A 238 -5.55 -30.36 -3.54
CA GLU A 238 -6.08 -31.73 -3.56
C GLU A 238 -5.86 -32.42 -2.21
#